data_AF-A0A543FX38-F1
#
_entry.id   AF-A0A543FX38-F1
#
_cell.length_a   1.000
_cell.length_b   1.000
_cell.length_c   1.000
_cell.angle_alpha   90.00
_cell.angle_beta   90.00
_cell.angle_gamma   90.00
#
_symmetry.space_group_name_H-M   'P 1'
#
loop_
_entity.id
_entity.type
_entity.pdbx_description
1 polymer ?
#
loop_
_entity_poly.entity_id
_entity_poly.type
_entity_poly.pdbx_seq_one_letter_code
_entity_poly.pdbx_strand_id
1 'polypeptide(L)'
;MRMAIQERPERVLADLLALLAIADQAILLQERAEAVLQACASPGESAQFVAREGTRVASEYQRLWTWSMDFAPTAGDGSLERRLSDIVLLHFQMLHVAVRLAFPRQATPGAFRSVRAVENLAPWVAELRSVRDQLNMWIMALTPAG
;
A
#
# COMPACT_ATOMS: atom_id res chain seq x y z
N MET A 1 -35.58 4.27 -11.67
CA MET A 1 -34.86 3.55 -12.73
C MET A 1 -33.57 4.32 -13.02
N ARG A 2 -32.45 3.98 -12.36
CA ARG A 2 -31.15 4.62 -12.60
C ARG A 2 -30.54 3.96 -13.84
N MET A 3 -30.29 4.73 -14.89
CA MET A 3 -29.49 4.27 -16.03
C MET A 3 -28.11 3.88 -15.51
N ALA A 4 -27.72 2.63 -15.73
CA ALA A 4 -26.32 2.24 -15.61
C ALA A 4 -25.53 3.11 -16.58
N ILE A 5 -24.69 4.00 -16.05
CA ILE A 5 -23.71 4.73 -16.86
C ILE A 5 -22.76 3.64 -17.35
N GLN A 6 -22.95 3.22 -18.60
CA GLN A 6 -22.04 2.31 -19.25
C GLN A 6 -20.72 3.07 -19.41
N GLU A 7 -19.75 2.79 -18.54
CA GLU A 7 -18.46 3.49 -18.55
C GLU A 7 -17.81 3.33 -19.92
N ARG A 8 -17.25 4.43 -20.45
CA ARG A 8 -16.58 4.39 -21.75
C ARG A 8 -15.37 3.44 -21.63
N PRO A 9 -15.17 2.50 -22.57
CA PRO A 9 -14.07 1.53 -22.50
C PRO A 9 -12.68 2.16 -22.30
N GLU A 10 -12.44 3.32 -22.91
CA GLU A 10 -11.21 4.10 -22.75
C GLU A 10 -10.97 4.54 -21.30
N ARG A 11 -12.04 4.90 -20.58
CA ARG A 11 -11.96 5.32 -19.19
C ARG A 11 -11.60 4.15 -18.29
N VAL A 12 -12.26 3.00 -18.50
CA VAL A 12 -11.96 1.75 -17.78
C VAL A 12 -10.50 1.34 -17.98
N LEU A 13 -9.99 1.40 -19.21
CA LEU A 13 -8.60 1.09 -19.51
C LEU A 13 -7.63 2.06 -18.82
N ALA A 14 -7.93 3.37 -18.84
CA ALA A 14 -7.11 4.38 -18.18
C ALA A 14 -7.06 4.18 -16.66
N ASP A 15 -8.20 3.87 -16.04
CA ASP A 15 -8.31 3.60 -14.61
C ASP A 15 -7.54 2.32 -14.24
N LEU A 16 -7.63 1.24 -15.03
CA LEU A 16 -6.83 0.02 -14.84
C LEU A 16 -5.31 0.28 -14.98
N LEU A 17 -4.89 1.07 -15.96
CA LEU A 17 -3.48 1.45 -16.12
C LEU A 17 -2.97 2.28 -14.93
N ALA A 18 -3.80 3.15 -14.38
CA ALA A 18 -3.47 3.91 -13.17
C ALA A 18 -3.33 2.99 -11.95
N LEU A 19 -4.22 2.02 -11.79
CA LEU A 19 -4.12 1.01 -10.73
C LEU A 19 -2.86 0.13 -10.88
N LEU A 20 -2.50 -0.24 -12.10
CA LEU A 20 -1.24 -0.95 -12.38
C LEU A 20 -0.03 -0.12 -11.94
N ALA A 21 -0.01 1.18 -12.30
CA ALA A 21 1.06 2.09 -11.90
C ALA A 21 1.14 2.24 -10.37
N ILE A 22 0.01 2.27 -9.67
CA ILE A 22 -0.04 2.27 -8.20
C ILE A 22 0.58 1.00 -7.64
N ALA A 23 0.25 -0.17 -8.19
CA ALA A 23 0.82 -1.44 -7.74
C ALA A 23 2.34 -1.48 -7.94
N ASP A 24 2.85 -1.03 -9.10
CA ASP A 24 4.28 -0.94 -9.36
C ASP A 24 4.99 0.00 -8.36
N GLN A 25 4.42 1.19 -8.10
CA GLN A 25 4.98 2.12 -7.11
C GLN A 25 4.97 1.54 -5.69
N ALA A 26 3.90 0.87 -5.29
CA ALA A 26 3.82 0.21 -3.99
C ALA A 26 4.86 -0.92 -3.83
N ILE A 27 5.17 -1.65 -4.91
CA ILE A 27 6.26 -2.65 -4.94
C ILE A 27 7.63 -1.98 -4.80
N LEU A 28 7.87 -0.85 -5.47
CA LEU A 28 9.14 -0.12 -5.37
C LEU A 28 9.39 0.45 -3.97
N LEU A 29 8.34 0.82 -3.24
CA LEU A 29 8.45 1.30 -1.86
C LEU A 29 8.81 0.21 -0.84
N GLN A 30 8.67 -1.05 -1.23
CA GLN A 30 8.73 -2.18 -0.32
C GLN A 30 10.07 -2.30 0.41
N GLU A 31 11.19 -2.17 -0.29
CA GLU A 31 12.52 -2.30 0.31
C GLU A 31 12.73 -1.25 1.40
N ARG A 32 12.28 -0.01 1.15
CA ARG A 32 12.32 1.08 2.13
C ARG A 32 11.38 0.81 3.31
N ALA A 33 10.19 0.26 3.05
CA ALA A 33 9.24 -0.11 4.09
C ALA A 33 9.80 -1.18 5.03
N GLU A 34 10.37 -2.24 4.48
CA GLU A 34 11.01 -3.33 5.25
C GLU A 34 12.19 -2.82 6.08
N ALA A 35 13.03 -1.96 5.50
CA ALA A 35 14.14 -1.35 6.22
C ALA A 35 13.66 -0.53 7.44
N VAL A 36 12.57 0.24 7.28
CA VAL A 36 11.95 0.99 8.38
C VAL A 36 11.41 0.05 9.45
N LEU A 37 10.67 -1.00 9.08
CA LEU A 37 10.12 -1.96 10.04
C LEU A 37 11.23 -2.66 10.84
N GLN A 38 12.29 -3.10 10.15
CA GLN A 38 13.44 -3.73 10.77
C GLN A 38 14.16 -2.79 11.74
N ALA A 39 14.31 -1.52 11.35
CA ALA A 39 14.90 -0.50 12.20
C ALA A 39 14.02 -0.17 13.42
N CYS A 40 12.69 -0.17 13.28
CA CYS A 40 11.77 -0.01 14.41
C CYS A 40 11.85 -1.18 15.40
N ALA A 41 12.22 -2.38 14.93
CA ALA A 41 12.40 -3.57 15.76
C ALA A 41 13.79 -3.66 16.41
N SER A 42 14.75 -2.82 16.02
CA SER A 42 16.14 -2.87 16.49
C SER A 42 16.44 -1.70 17.45
N PRO A 43 16.97 -1.95 18.67
CA PRO A 43 17.41 -0.87 19.55
C PRO A 43 18.64 -0.15 18.96
N GLY A 44 18.61 1.17 18.75
CA GLY A 44 19.75 1.91 18.22
C GLY A 44 19.62 3.45 18.21
N GLU A 45 20.76 4.15 18.06
CA GLU A 45 20.92 5.61 18.19
C GLU A 45 20.26 6.46 17.07
N SER A 46 19.79 5.84 15.97
CA SER A 46 19.29 6.55 14.77
C SER A 46 17.79 6.86 14.78
N ALA A 47 17.15 6.90 15.96
CA ALA A 47 15.70 7.03 16.15
C ALA A 47 15.04 8.15 15.32
N GLN A 48 15.68 9.32 15.19
CA GLN A 48 15.13 10.44 14.43
C GLN A 48 15.10 10.19 12.92
N PHE A 49 16.13 9.52 12.38
CA PHE A 49 16.19 9.18 10.97
C PHE A 49 15.09 8.17 10.62
N VAL A 50 14.98 7.11 11.43
CA VAL A 50 13.96 6.06 11.24
C VAL A 50 12.55 6.64 11.35
N ALA A 51 12.29 7.53 12.30
CA ALA A 51 10.99 8.17 12.44
C ALA A 51 10.63 9.05 11.23
N ARG A 52 11.59 9.81 10.69
CA ARG A 52 11.38 10.65 9.50
C ARG A 52 11.14 9.81 8.26
N GLU A 53 11.99 8.82 8.02
CA GLU A 53 11.86 7.95 6.85
C GLU A 53 10.58 7.11 6.92
N GLY A 54 10.26 6.56 8.09
CA GLY A 54 9.01 5.84 8.28
C GLY A 54 7.77 6.70 8.09
N THR A 55 7.78 7.96 8.54
CA THR A 55 6.70 8.91 8.26
C THR A 55 6.58 9.19 6.75
N ARG A 56 7.71 9.34 6.06
CA ARG A 56 7.75 9.60 4.62
C ARG A 56 7.17 8.42 3.83
N VAL A 57 7.67 7.21 4.06
CA VAL A 57 7.21 6.00 3.35
C VAL A 57 5.74 5.73 3.65
N ALA A 58 5.29 5.87 4.90
CA ALA A 58 3.87 5.75 5.25
C ALA A 58 3.00 6.76 4.49
N SER A 59 3.44 8.02 4.38
CA SER A 59 2.71 9.04 3.63
C SER A 59 2.63 8.74 2.13
N GLU A 60 3.69 8.13 1.57
CA GLU A 60 3.70 7.68 0.18
C GLU A 60 2.67 6.56 -0.04
N TYR A 61 2.59 5.55 0.83
CA TYR A 61 1.53 4.52 0.78
C TYR A 61 0.12 5.10 0.99
N GLN A 62 -0.06 6.04 1.93
CA GLN A 62 -1.36 6.68 2.15
C GLN A 62 -1.86 7.40 0.89
N ARG A 63 -0.95 8.07 0.17
CA ARG A 63 -1.27 8.75 -1.09
C ARG A 63 -1.65 7.74 -2.17
N LEU A 64 -0.89 6.65 -2.30
CA LEU A 64 -1.21 5.57 -3.25
C LEU A 64 -2.58 4.94 -2.96
N TRP A 65 -2.92 4.73 -1.69
CA TRP A 65 -4.23 4.23 -1.28
C TRP A 65 -5.35 5.21 -1.63
N THR A 66 -5.14 6.51 -1.42
CA THR A 66 -6.14 7.52 -1.78
C THR A 66 -6.41 7.50 -3.29
N TRP A 67 -5.34 7.47 -4.09
CA TRP A 67 -5.47 7.38 -5.55
C TRP A 67 -6.11 6.08 -6.02
N SER A 68 -5.83 4.94 -5.37
CA SER A 68 -6.45 3.68 -5.78
C SER A 68 -7.96 3.70 -5.58
N MET A 69 -8.44 4.38 -4.53
CA MET A 69 -9.87 4.61 -4.31
C MET A 69 -10.49 5.56 -5.35
N ASP A 70 -9.73 6.56 -5.83
CA ASP A 70 -10.20 7.50 -6.85
C ASP A 70 -10.34 6.85 -8.24
N PHE A 71 -9.44 5.92 -8.59
CA PHE A 71 -9.49 5.17 -9.84
C PHE A 71 -10.41 3.95 -9.80
N ALA A 72 -10.86 3.53 -8.61
CA ALA A 72 -11.75 2.39 -8.43
C ALA A 72 -12.91 2.68 -7.45
N PRO A 73 -13.69 3.76 -7.67
CA PRO A 73 -14.65 4.27 -6.67
C PRO A 73 -15.83 3.32 -6.42
N THR A 74 -16.10 2.42 -7.37
CA THR A 74 -17.19 1.43 -7.30
C THR A 74 -16.68 -0.01 -7.20
N ALA A 75 -15.39 -0.20 -6.89
CA ALA A 75 -14.81 -1.53 -6.72
C ALA A 75 -15.55 -2.30 -5.61
N GLY A 76 -16.10 -3.45 -5.99
CA GLY A 76 -16.84 -4.31 -5.06
C GLY A 76 -15.91 -5.14 -4.17
N ASP A 77 -16.49 -5.70 -3.10
CA ASP A 77 -15.77 -6.63 -2.25
C ASP A 77 -15.26 -7.84 -3.05
N GLY A 78 -13.99 -8.19 -2.86
CA GLY A 78 -13.33 -9.27 -3.59
C GLY A 78 -12.88 -8.92 -5.01
N SER A 79 -13.12 -7.69 -5.50
CA SER A 79 -12.57 -7.25 -6.77
C SER A 79 -11.05 -7.04 -6.69
N LEU A 80 -10.38 -7.08 -7.84
CA LEU A 80 -8.92 -6.95 -7.92
C LEU A 80 -8.45 -5.54 -7.52
N GLU A 81 -9.21 -4.53 -7.93
CA GLU A 81 -8.98 -3.11 -7.62
C GLU A 81 -9.17 -2.84 -6.11
N ARG A 82 -10.21 -3.45 -5.51
CA ARG A 82 -10.44 -3.37 -4.07
C ARG A 82 -9.30 -4.05 -3.31
N ARG A 83 -8.87 -5.23 -3.75
CA ARG A 83 -7.76 -5.98 -3.17
C ARG A 83 -6.44 -5.20 -3.23
N LEU A 84 -6.13 -4.54 -4.35
CA LEU A 84 -4.99 -3.62 -4.43
C LEU A 84 -5.07 -2.54 -3.36
N SER A 85 -6.22 -1.86 -3.27
CA SER A 85 -6.44 -0.78 -2.31
C SER A 85 -6.26 -1.25 -0.87
N ASP A 86 -6.78 -2.43 -0.53
CA ASP A 86 -6.66 -3.02 0.80
C ASP A 86 -5.21 -3.38 1.16
N ILE A 87 -4.44 -3.93 0.22
CA ILE A 87 -3.01 -4.25 0.43
C ILE A 87 -2.19 -2.96 0.64
N VAL A 88 -2.43 -1.93 -0.17
CA VAL A 88 -1.72 -0.64 -0.04
C VAL A 88 -2.07 0.04 1.29
N LEU A 89 -3.34 -0.02 1.72
CA LEU A 89 -3.78 0.47 3.03
C LEU A 89 -3.10 -0.29 4.17
N LEU A 90 -2.97 -1.61 4.05
CA LEU A 90 -2.30 -2.43 5.04
C LEU A 90 -0.83 -2.03 5.23
N HIS A 91 -0.08 -1.82 4.14
CA HIS A 91 1.31 -1.35 4.20
C HIS A 91 1.42 0.01 4.93
N PHE A 92 0.52 0.95 4.61
CA PHE A 92 0.43 2.22 5.33
C PHE A 92 0.20 2.02 6.83
N GLN A 93 -0.80 1.22 7.21
CA GLN A 93 -1.15 0.98 8.61
C GLN A 93 -0.01 0.32 9.38
N MET A 94 0.62 -0.70 8.80
CA MET A 94 1.74 -1.42 9.43
C MET A 94 2.91 -0.47 9.70
N LEU A 95 3.33 0.34 8.72
CA LEU A 95 4.38 1.33 8.90
C LEU A 95 4.01 2.40 9.92
N HIS A 96 2.80 2.95 9.80
CA HIS A 96 2.32 4.01 10.69
C HIS A 96 2.31 3.55 12.16
N VAL A 97 1.82 2.33 12.42
CA VAL A 97 1.79 1.74 13.76
C VAL A 97 3.20 1.44 14.25
N ALA A 98 4.04 0.79 13.45
CA ALA A 98 5.40 0.44 13.85
C ALA A 98 6.23 1.67 14.27
N VAL A 99 6.19 2.74 13.46
CA VAL A 99 6.90 3.99 13.75
C VAL A 99 6.40 4.65 15.03
N ARG A 100 5.07 4.67 15.25
CA ARG A 100 4.49 5.28 16.46
C ARG A 100 4.84 4.54 17.74
N LEU A 101 4.93 3.22 17.68
CA LEU A 101 5.27 2.40 18.83
C LEU A 101 6.77 2.45 19.14
N ALA A 102 7.63 2.50 18.11
CA ALA A 102 9.07 2.64 18.29
C ALA A 102 9.47 4.04 18.79
N PHE A 103 8.76 5.09 18.37
CA PHE A 103 9.10 6.49 18.68
C PHE A 103 7.89 7.28 19.21
N PRO A 104 7.40 6.97 20.43
CA PRO A 104 6.24 7.65 20.98
C PRO A 104 6.57 9.10 21.33
N ARG A 105 5.80 10.05 20.80
CA ARG A 105 5.99 11.49 21.04
C ARG A 105 5.68 11.93 22.49
N GLN A 106 5.06 11.08 23.32
CA GLN A 106 4.63 11.39 24.71
C GLN A 106 4.59 10.16 25.65
N ALA A 107 5.51 9.20 25.56
CA ALA A 107 5.44 8.03 26.46
C ALA A 107 6.14 8.29 27.80
N THR A 108 5.41 8.07 28.89
CA THR A 108 5.96 7.89 30.24
C THR A 108 6.98 6.74 30.23
N PRO A 109 8.16 6.90 30.86
CA PRO A 109 9.15 5.82 30.95
C PRO A 109 8.52 4.55 31.54
N GLY A 110 8.60 3.43 30.83
CA GLY A 110 8.10 2.11 31.29
C GLY A 110 6.76 1.64 30.69
N ALA A 111 6.11 2.42 29.82
CA ALA A 111 4.81 2.05 29.24
C ALA A 111 4.85 1.02 28.09
N PHE A 112 6.02 0.65 27.59
CA PHE A 112 6.14 -0.24 26.42
C PHE A 112 6.67 -1.61 26.82
N ARG A 113 5.74 -2.53 27.13
CA ARG A 113 5.99 -3.96 26.88
C ARG A 113 6.21 -4.13 25.38
N SER A 114 7.23 -4.89 25.03
CA SER A 114 7.55 -5.38 23.69
C SER A 114 6.29 -5.49 22.83
N VAL A 115 6.04 -4.50 21.98
CA VAL A 115 5.07 -4.73 20.91
C VAL A 115 5.79 -5.67 19.98
N ARG A 116 5.29 -6.91 19.94
CA ARG A 116 5.71 -7.91 18.98
C ARG A 116 5.72 -7.21 17.63
N ALA A 117 6.92 -7.02 17.08
CA ALA A 117 7.12 -6.30 15.83
C ALA A 117 6.14 -6.90 14.82
N VAL A 118 5.46 -6.06 14.07
CA VAL A 118 4.66 -6.54 12.95
C VAL A 118 5.64 -7.30 12.04
N GLU A 119 5.53 -8.63 12.03
CA GLU A 119 6.71 -9.51 11.91
C GLU A 119 7.24 -9.65 10.47
N ASN A 120 6.45 -9.34 9.42
CA ASN A 120 6.94 -9.38 8.03
C ASN A 120 5.96 -8.75 7.02
N LEU A 121 6.46 -8.00 6.03
CA LEU A 121 5.67 -7.57 4.87
C LEU A 121 5.71 -8.56 3.70
N ALA A 122 6.68 -9.48 3.64
CA ALA A 122 6.93 -10.35 2.49
C ALA A 122 5.69 -11.11 1.94
N PRO A 123 4.78 -11.65 2.77
CA PRO A 123 3.55 -12.27 2.25
C PRO A 123 2.68 -11.30 1.44
N TRP A 124 2.59 -10.05 1.89
CA TRP A 124 1.81 -8.99 1.25
C TRP A 124 2.45 -8.48 -0.03
N VAL A 125 3.78 -8.60 -0.16
CA VAL A 125 4.51 -8.29 -1.40
C VAL A 125 4.21 -9.31 -2.49
N ALA A 126 4.22 -10.60 -2.13
CA ALA A 126 3.86 -11.66 -3.06
C ALA A 126 2.42 -11.47 -3.56
N GLU A 127 1.52 -11.08 -2.65
CA GLU A 127 0.14 -10.76 -3.00
C GLU A 127 0.05 -9.51 -3.89
N LEU A 128 0.77 -8.45 -3.58
CA LEU A 128 0.80 -7.23 -4.40
C LEU A 128 1.31 -7.49 -5.82
N ARG A 129 2.36 -8.32 -5.96
CA ARG A 129 2.87 -8.77 -7.27
C ARG A 129 1.82 -9.59 -8.02
N SER A 130 1.13 -10.50 -7.34
CA SER A 130 0.06 -11.28 -7.94
C SER A 130 -1.08 -10.40 -8.44
N VAL A 131 -1.49 -9.39 -7.66
CA VAL A 131 -2.52 -8.43 -8.05
C VAL A 131 -2.07 -7.61 -9.27
N ARG A 132 -0.82 -7.13 -9.26
CA ARG A 132 -0.19 -6.41 -10.36
C ARG A 132 -0.18 -7.23 -11.66
N ASP A 133 0.20 -8.51 -11.59
CA ASP A 133 0.22 -9.39 -12.76
C ASP A 133 -1.19 -9.68 -13.30
N GLN A 134 -2.17 -9.83 -12.42
CA GLN A 134 -3.58 -9.98 -12.81
C GLN A 134 -4.12 -8.73 -13.50
N LEU A 135 -3.81 -7.52 -12.99
CA LEU A 135 -4.20 -6.25 -13.63
C LEU A 135 -3.60 -6.17 -15.03
N ASN A 136 -2.31 -6.51 -15.17
CA ASN A 136 -1.64 -6.50 -16.46
C ASN A 136 -2.28 -7.48 -17.46
N MET A 137 -2.67 -8.68 -17.02
CA MET A 137 -3.40 -9.63 -17.86
C MET A 137 -4.75 -9.09 -18.34
N TRP A 138 -5.52 -8.43 -17.46
CA TRP A 138 -6.79 -7.82 -17.84
C TRP A 138 -6.62 -6.68 -18.85
N ILE A 139 -5.61 -5.82 -18.64
CA ILE A 139 -5.27 -4.75 -19.57
C ILE A 139 -4.91 -5.31 -20.96
N MET A 140 -4.09 -6.36 -21.02
CA MET A 140 -3.74 -7.02 -22.27
C MET A 140 -4.96 -7.64 -22.97
N ALA A 141 -5.91 -8.21 -22.23
CA ALA A 141 -7.14 -8.75 -22.79
C ALA A 141 -8.09 -7.67 -23.35
N LEU A 142 -8.06 -6.46 -22.78
CA LEU A 142 -8.87 -5.33 -23.21
C LEU A 142 -8.24 -4.51 -24.34
N THR A 143 -6.96 -4.72 -24.64
CA THR A 143 -6.23 -4.02 -25.70
C THR A 143 -6.16 -4.95 -26.92
N PRO A 144 -6.92 -4.71 -28.01
CA PRO A 144 -6.81 -5.53 -29.20
C PRO A 144 -5.38 -5.46 -29.74
N ALA A 145 -4.79 -6.61 -30.10
CA ALA A 145 -3.63 -6.62 -30.97
C ALA A 145 -4.04 -5.90 -32.27
N GLY A 146 -3.35 -4.80 -32.58
CA GLY A 146 -3.62 -3.97 -33.76
C GLY A 146 -3.56 -4.74 -35.06
#